data_AF-N1ZIU3-F1
#
_entry.id   AF-N1ZIU3-F1
#
_cell.length_a   1.000
_cell.length_b   1.000
_cell.length_c   1.000
_cell.angle_alpha   90.00
_cell.angle_beta   90.00
_cell.angle_gamma   90.00
#
_symmetry.space_group_name_H-M   'P 1'
#
loop_
_entity.id
_entity.type
_entity.pdbx_description
1 polymer ?
#
loop_
_entity_poly.entity_id
_entity_poly.type
_entity_poly.pdbx_seq_one_letter_code
_entity_poly.pdbx_strand_id
1 'polypeptide(L)' 'MSAYKDKKTGKWFVFFYYRDWQGKNKGKTKRGFQTKREALE' A
#
# COMPACT_ATOMS: atom_id res chain seq x y z
N MET A 1 -4.03 -6.96 0.06
CA MET A 1 -3.61 -5.54 0.11
C MET A 1 -4.84 -4.68 0.36
N SER A 2 -4.72 -3.64 1.19
CA SER A 2 -5.81 -2.69 1.40
C SER A 2 -5.37 -1.31 0.91
N ALA A 3 -6.14 -0.74 -0.01
CA ALA A 3 -5.93 0.59 -0.55
C ALA A 3 -6.73 1.63 0.24
N TYR A 4 -6.05 2.64 0.76
CA TYR A 4 -6.60 3.71 1.56
C TYR A 4 -6.43 5.04 0.84
N LYS A 5 -7.41 5.92 1.00
CA LYS A 5 -7.37 7.28 0.45
C LYS A 5 -6.87 8.23 1.52
N ASP A 6 -5.79 8.94 1.24
CA ASP A 6 -5.29 10.00 2.09
C ASP A 6 -6.23 11.22 1.98
N LYS A 7 -6.84 11.60 3.11
CA LYS A 7 -7.81 12.70 3.13
C LYS A 7 -7.18 14.08 2.94
N LYS A 8 -5.87 14.24 3.18
CA LYS A 8 -5.17 15.53 3.07
C LYS A 8 -4.69 15.81 1.64
N THR A 9 -4.17 14.79 0.95
CA THR A 9 -3.58 14.92 -0.38
C THR A 9 -4.47 14.38 -1.49
N GLY A 10 -5.54 13.66 -1.16
CA GLY A 10 -6.42 12.99 -2.11
C GLY A 10 -5.80 11.77 -2.80
N LYS A 11 -4.53 11.47 -2.52
CA LYS A 11 -3.76 10.38 -3.11
C LYS A 11 -4.06 9.05 -2.43
N TRP A 12 -3.90 7.97 -3.17
CA TRP A 12 -4.06 6.63 -2.65
C TRP A 12 -2.73 6.09 -2.13
N PHE A 13 -2.82 5.33 -1.04
CA PHE A 13 -1.71 4.58 -0.47
C PHE A 13 -2.16 3.17 -0.13
N VAL A 14 -1.23 2.23 -0.19
CA VAL A 14 -1.50 0.80 -0.01
C VAL A 14 -0.56 0.30 1.05
N PHE A 15 -1.13 -0.43 1.99
CA PHE A 15 -0.37 -1.17 2.97
C PHE A 15 -0.39 -2.64 2.61
N PHE A 16 0.79 -3.26 2.57
CA PHE A 16 0.92 -4.68 2.37
C PHE A 16 1.95 -5.27 3.33
N TYR A 17 1.65 -6.48 3.76
CA TYR A 17 2.58 -7.31 4.49
C TYR A 17 3.13 -8.33 3.51
N TYR A 18 4.45 -8.46 3.49
CA TYR A 18 5.10 -9.56 2.79
C TYR A 18 5.97 -10.32 3.78
N ARG A 19 6.15 -11.60 3.51
CA ARG A 19 7.03 -12.45 4.29
C ARG A 19 8.39 -12.42 3.62
N ASP A 20 9.41 -11.96 4.31
CA ASP A 20 10.78 -12.10 3.84
C ASP A 20 11.14 -13.59 3.77
N TRP A 21 12.18 -13.91 2.99
CA TRP A 21 12.73 -15.26 2.88
C TRP A 21 13.17 -15.87 4.23
N GLN A 22 13.42 -15.04 5.25
CA GLN A 22 13.70 -15.47 6.62
C GLN A 22 12.43 -15.72 7.47
N GLY A 23 11.24 -15.69 6.87
CA GLY A 23 9.98 -15.96 7.56
C GLY A 23 9.43 -14.81 8.40
N LYS A 24 10.07 -13.63 8.41
CA LYS A 24 9.60 -12.43 9.13
C LYS A 24 8.56 -11.68 8.30
N ASN A 25 7.47 -11.26 8.95
CA ASN A 25 6.47 -10.40 8.32
C ASN A 25 6.97 -8.94 8.36
N LYS A 26 7.14 -8.33 7.20
CA LYS A 26 7.42 -6.90 7.08
C LYS A 26 6.23 -6.19 6.46
N GLY A 27 5.84 -5.09 7.10
CA GLY A 27 4.90 -4.14 6.54
C GLY A 27 5.62 -3.16 5.62
N LYS A 28 5.12 -3.00 4.40
CA LYS A 28 5.57 -1.96 3.47
C LYS A 28 4.39 -1.14 3.02
N THR A 29 4.60 0.17 3.00
CA THR A 29 3.61 1.13 2.53
C THR A 29 4.09 1.71 1.22
N LYS A 30 3.26 1.62 0.19
CA LYS A 30 3.49 2.28 -1.09
C LYS A 30 2.48 3.42 -1.21
N ARG A 31 2.96 4.63 -1.46
CA ARG A 31 2.16 5.88 -1.45
C ARG A 31 2.36 6.63 -2.76
N GLY A 32 1.37 7.44 -3.14
CA GLY A 32 1.45 8.33 -4.30
C GLY A 32 0.66 7.88 -5.52
N PHE A 33 -0.24 6.90 -5.39
CA PHE A 33 -1.09 6.46 -6.48
C PHE A 33 -2.19 7.48 -6.75
N GLN A 34 -2.48 7.76 -8.03
CA GLN A 34 -3.59 8.64 -8.42
C GLN A 34 -4.93 7.91 -8.34
N THR A 35 -4.95 6.62 -8.68
CA THR A 35 -6.19 5.83 -8.71
C THR A 35 -6.15 4.65 -7.73
N LYS A 36 -7.34 4.23 -7.27
CA LYS A 36 -7.49 3.02 -6.44
C LYS A 36 -7.05 1.76 -7.18
N ARG A 37 -7.19 1.75 -8.52
CA ARG A 37 -6.86 0.61 -9.38
C ARG A 37 -5.35 0.41 -9.50
N GLU A 38 -4.57 1.47 -9.74
CA GLU A 38 -3.09 1.41 -9.67
C GLU A 38 -2.56 1.01 -8.28
N ALA A 39 -3.36 1.24 -7.24
CA ALA A 39 -3.01 0.86 -5.89
C ALA A 39 -3.28 -0.64 -5.60
N LEU A 40 -4.17 -1.27 -6.39
CA LEU A 40 -4.56 -2.67 -6.22
C LEU A 40 -3.90 -3.64 -7.20
N GLU A 41 -3.53 -3.16 -8.40
CA GLU A 41 -2.64 -3.86 -9.36
C GLU A 41 -1.17 -3.84 -8.89
#